data_AF-A0A645GY10-F1
#
_entry.id   AF-A0A645GY10-F1
#
_cell.length_a   1.000
_cell.length_b   1.000
_cell.length_c   1.000
_cell.angle_alpha   90.00
_cell.angle_beta   90.00
_cell.angle_gamma   90.00
#
_symmetry.space_group_name_H-M   'P 1'
#
loop_
_entity.id
_entity.type
_entity.pdbx_description
1 polymer ?
#
loop_
_entity_poly.entity_id
_entity_poly.type
_entity_poly.pdbx_seq_one_letter_code
_entity_poly.pdbx_strand_id
1 'polypeptide(L)'
;MDSSLAYQGAGRRIGMREIARLNEFATEGLTPDFTLYLDVDSDTGLHRIQKNRQNQIDRLDSEGLEFHQRVRHAYLKLAEEYPERIHKIDARLSFEEVLQASYYAIIEKYPQFFEN
;
A
#
# COMPACT_ATOMS: atom_id res chain seq x y z
N MET A 1 -8.15 5.52 0.86
CA MET A 1 -8.25 5.83 -0.59
C MET A 1 -7.40 4.90 -1.43
N ASP A 2 -6.06 4.93 -1.30
CA ASP A 2 -5.15 4.16 -2.17
C ASP A 2 -5.39 2.65 -2.12
N SER A 3 -5.64 2.09 -0.93
CA SER A 3 -5.98 0.67 -0.78
C SER A 3 -7.29 0.30 -1.47
N SER A 4 -8.33 1.15 -1.40
CA SER A 4 -9.58 0.87 -2.10
C SER A 4 -9.35 0.85 -3.62
N LEU A 5 -8.54 1.77 -4.16
CA LEU A 5 -8.18 1.77 -5.58
C LEU A 5 -7.44 0.49 -5.97
N ALA A 6 -6.40 0.11 -5.23
CA ALA A 6 -5.60 -1.07 -5.53
C ALA A 6 -6.40 -2.38 -5.40
N TYR A 7 -7.10 -2.59 -4.29
CA TYR A 7 -7.83 -3.83 -4.03
C TYR A 7 -9.14 -3.91 -4.81
N GLN A 8 -9.96 -2.86 -4.79
CA GLN A 8 -11.29 -2.89 -5.39
C GLN A 8 -11.24 -2.48 -6.87
N GLY A 9 -10.52 -1.41 -7.19
CA GLY A 9 -10.40 -0.91 -8.55
C GLY A 9 -9.68 -1.90 -9.46
N ALA A 10 -8.46 -2.31 -9.07
CA ALA A 10 -7.63 -3.22 -9.87
C ALA A 10 -7.77 -4.69 -9.45
N GLY A 11 -7.64 -5.02 -8.17
CA GLY A 11 -7.69 -6.40 -7.67
C GLY A 11 -9.00 -7.10 -8.02
N ARG A 12 -10.13 -6.49 -7.66
CA ARG A 12 -11.49 -6.94 -7.96
C ARG A 12 -12.00 -6.51 -9.34
N ARG A 13 -11.25 -5.68 -10.07
CA ARG A 13 -11.59 -5.16 -11.39
C ARG A 13 -12.91 -4.40 -11.44
N ILE A 14 -13.29 -3.71 -10.35
CA ILE A 14 -14.49 -2.87 -10.32
C ILE A 14 -14.30 -1.61 -11.19
N GLY A 15 -13.05 -1.19 -11.39
CA GLY A 15 -12.69 -0.01 -12.18
C GLY A 15 -12.05 1.07 -11.32
N MET A 16 -10.86 1.52 -11.72
CA MET A 16 -10.09 2.52 -10.96
C MET A 16 -10.82 3.87 -10.88
N ARG A 17 -11.47 4.28 -11.97
CA ARG A 17 -12.18 5.56 -12.07
C ARG A 17 -13.42 5.59 -11.19
N GLU A 18 -14.16 4.49 -11.17
CA GLU A 18 -15.39 4.34 -10.39
C GLU A 18 -15.08 4.35 -8.90
N ILE A 19 -14.03 3.62 -8.48
CA ILE A 19 -13.58 3.62 -7.08
C ILE A 19 -12.97 4.96 -6.69
N ALA A 20 -12.27 5.67 -7.59
CA ALA A 20 -11.76 7.01 -7.33
C ALA A 20 -12.89 7.99 -7.01
N ARG A 21 -13.95 8.03 -7.84
CA ARG A 21 -15.11 8.88 -7.58
C ARG A 21 -15.84 8.52 -6.29
N LEU A 22 -15.96 7.23 -5.99
CA LEU A 22 -16.59 6.79 -4.75
C LEU A 22 -15.78 7.24 -3.52
N ASN A 23 -14.45 7.11 -3.57
CA ASN A 23 -13.59 7.60 -2.49
C ASN A 23 -13.71 9.12 -2.35
N GLU A 24 -13.62 9.87 -3.45
CA GLU A 24 -13.74 11.33 -3.45
C GLU A 24 -15.05 11.79 -2.82
N PHE A 25 -16.16 11.13 -3.16
CA PHE A 25 -17.46 11.39 -2.53
C PHE A 25 -17.44 11.04 -1.03
N ALA A 26 -16.94 9.87 -0.66
CA ALA A 26 -16.97 9.38 0.72
C ALA A 26 -16.04 10.15 1.67
N THR A 27 -14.97 10.74 1.14
CA THR A 27 -14.00 11.52 1.92
C THR A 27 -14.17 13.03 1.77
N GLU A 28 -15.19 13.48 1.03
CA GLU A 28 -15.38 14.90 0.68
C GLU A 28 -14.12 15.52 0.07
N GLY A 29 -13.42 14.76 -0.77
CA GLY A 29 -12.16 15.16 -1.40
C GLY A 29 -10.93 15.10 -0.49
N LEU A 30 -11.03 14.64 0.77
CA LEU A 30 -9.88 14.48 1.64
C LEU A 30 -8.96 13.36 1.14
N THR A 31 -7.70 13.71 0.89
CA THR A 31 -6.63 12.81 0.47
C THR A 31 -5.49 12.79 1.49
N PRO A 32 -4.76 11.67 1.65
CA PRO A 32 -3.60 11.64 2.54
C PRO A 32 -2.49 12.58 2.05
N ASP A 33 -1.91 13.37 2.96
CA ASP A 33 -0.71 14.17 2.68
C ASP A 33 0.56 13.30 2.51
N PHE A 34 0.53 12.09 3.09
CA PHE A 34 1.62 11.12 3.05
C PHE A 34 1.09 9.70 3.17
N THR A 35 1.72 8.78 2.45
CA THR A 35 1.39 7.35 2.41
C THR A 35 2.67 6.56 2.27
N LEU A 36 2.93 5.68 3.23
CA LEU A 36 3.99 4.68 3.10
C LEU A 36 3.45 3.48 2.33
N TYR A 37 4.03 3.18 1.18
CA TYR A 37 3.76 1.97 0.44
C TYR A 37 4.91 0.97 0.63
N LEU A 38 4.66 -0.09 1.39
CA LEU A 38 5.62 -1.17 1.62
C LEU A 38 5.55 -2.17 0.45
N ASP A 39 6.42 -2.02 -0.55
CA ASP A 39 6.43 -2.88 -1.73
C ASP A 39 7.11 -4.22 -1.43
N VAL A 40 6.39 -5.31 -1.66
CA VAL A 40 6.92 -6.67 -1.56
C VAL A 40 6.40 -7.50 -2.71
N ASP A 41 7.22 -8.46 -3.19
CA ASP A 41 6.78 -9.42 -4.18
C ASP A 41 5.57 -10.21 -3.66
N SER A 42 4.55 -10.41 -4.51
CA SER A 42 3.28 -11.02 -4.12
C SER A 42 3.48 -12.42 -3.53
N ASP A 43 4.36 -13.24 -4.13
CA ASP A 43 4.73 -14.55 -3.60
C ASP A 43 5.35 -14.45 -2.21
N THR A 44 6.32 -13.56 -2.00
CA THR A 44 6.95 -13.34 -0.69
C THR A 44 5.93 -12.89 0.36
N GLY A 45 5.00 -12.00 -0.02
CA GLY A 45 3.91 -11.55 0.84
C GLY A 45 3.01 -12.71 1.28
N LEU A 46 2.56 -13.53 0.33
CA LEU A 46 1.73 -14.71 0.59
C LEU A 46 2.44 -15.72 1.50
N HIS A 47 3.73 -16.01 1.27
CA HIS A 47 4.51 -16.89 2.14
C HIS A 47 4.60 -16.35 3.58
N ARG A 48 4.79 -15.03 3.74
CA ARG A 48 4.83 -14.39 5.07
C ARG A 48 3.47 -14.46 5.77
N ILE A 49 2.36 -14.30 5.05
CA ILE A 49 1.00 -14.47 5.61
C ILE A 49 0.80 -15.90 6.09
N GLN A 50 1.09 -16.90 5.25
CA GLN A 50 0.95 -18.32 5.61
C GLN A 50 1.79 -18.70 6.82
N LYS A 51 3.02 -18.17 6.93
CA LYS A 51 3.92 -18.43 8.06
C LYS A 51 3.42 -17.80 9.36
N ASN A 52 2.90 -16.57 9.31
CA ASN A 52 2.68 -15.75 10.51
C ASN A 52 1.20 -15.63 10.93
N ARG A 53 0.24 -15.99 10.06
CA ARG A 53 -1.21 -15.78 10.28
C ARG A 53 -2.05 -17.06 10.14
N GLN A 54 -1.52 -18.20 10.60
CA GLN A 54 -2.18 -19.51 10.43
C GLN A 54 -3.64 -19.57 10.93
N ASN A 55 -4.00 -18.78 11.96
CA ASN A 55 -5.35 -18.77 12.54
C ASN A 55 -6.13 -17.45 12.32
N GLN A 56 -5.63 -16.56 11.45
CA GLN A 56 -6.21 -15.23 11.20
C GLN A 56 -6.16 -14.87 9.71
N ILE A 57 -6.31 -15.87 8.82
CA ILE A 57 -6.41 -15.64 7.38
C ILE A 57 -7.74 -14.92 7.12
N ASP A 58 -7.66 -13.68 6.68
CA ASP A 58 -8.86 -12.94 6.27
C ASP A 58 -9.27 -13.26 4.82
N ARG A 59 -10.38 -12.68 4.38
CA ARG A 59 -10.91 -12.92 3.03
C ARG A 59 -9.94 -12.45 1.93
N LEU A 60 -9.15 -11.40 2.16
CA LEU A 60 -8.19 -10.90 1.18
C LEU A 60 -6.94 -11.77 1.14
N ASP A 61 -6.50 -12.29 2.29
CA ASP A 61 -5.40 -13.25 2.40
C ASP A 61 -5.69 -14.57 1.68
N SER A 62 -6.98 -14.90 1.46
CA SER A 62 -7.43 -16.08 0.74
C SER A 62 -7.47 -15.94 -0.79
N GLU A 63 -7.21 -14.75 -1.33
CA GLU A 63 -7.21 -14.52 -2.77
C GLU A 63 -5.97 -15.12 -3.45
N GLY A 64 -6.09 -15.45 -4.74
CA GLY A 64 -5.00 -16.08 -5.50
C GLY A 64 -3.86 -15.12 -5.86
N LEU A 65 -2.70 -15.67 -6.23
CA LEU A 65 -1.50 -14.91 -6.62
C LEU A 65 -1.78 -13.80 -7.64
N GLU A 66 -2.54 -14.10 -8.69
CA GLU A 66 -2.97 -13.16 -9.73
C GLU A 66 -3.69 -11.92 -9.17
N PHE A 67 -4.47 -12.08 -8.10
CA PHE A 67 -5.12 -10.96 -7.42
C PHE A 67 -4.07 -10.06 -6.76
N HIS A 68 -3.16 -10.64 -5.98
CA HIS A 68 -2.11 -9.89 -5.30
C HIS A 68 -1.15 -9.21 -6.27
N GLN A 69 -0.86 -9.82 -7.42
CA GLN A 69 -0.05 -9.21 -8.47
C GLN A 69 -0.74 -7.97 -9.07
N ARG A 70 -2.05 -8.04 -9.34
CA ARG A 70 -2.82 -6.86 -9.79
C ARG A 70 -2.83 -5.74 -8.75
N VAL A 71 -3.01 -6.09 -7.48
CA VAL A 71 -2.98 -5.13 -6.37
C VAL A 71 -1.63 -4.45 -6.29
N ARG A 72 -0.52 -5.21 -6.30
CA ARG A 72 0.83 -4.66 -6.30
C ARG A 72 1.08 -3.74 -7.50
N HIS A 73 0.71 -4.18 -8.70
CA HIS A 73 0.86 -3.36 -9.91
C HIS A 73 0.10 -2.04 -9.83
N ALA A 74 -1.10 -2.06 -9.25
CA ALA A 74 -1.87 -0.84 -9.03
C ALA A 74 -1.19 0.10 -8.04
N TYR A 75 -0.64 -0.40 -6.93
CA TYR A 75 0.12 0.43 -6.01
C TYR A 75 1.38 1.01 -6.63
N LEU A 76 2.12 0.23 -7.41
CA LEU A 76 3.31 0.73 -8.12
C LEU A 76 2.95 1.89 -9.06
N LYS A 77 1.87 1.75 -9.83
CA LYS A 77 1.35 2.84 -10.67
C LYS A 77 0.92 4.06 -9.86
N LEU A 78 0.21 3.86 -8.76
CA LEU A 78 -0.19 4.97 -7.89
C LEU A 78 1.04 5.70 -7.31
N ALA A 79 2.09 4.97 -6.94
CA ALA A 79 3.33 5.57 -6.45
C ALA A 79 4.08 6.35 -7.53
N GLU A 80 3.99 5.93 -8.80
CA GLU A 80 4.52 6.68 -9.94
C GLU A 80 3.68 7.93 -10.28
N GLU A 81 2.35 7.85 -10.10
CA GLU A 81 1.43 8.95 -10.39
C GLU A 81 1.41 10.03 -9.30
N TYR A 82 1.64 9.64 -8.05
CA TYR A 82 1.60 10.52 -6.88
C TYR A 82 2.91 10.46 -6.05
N PRO A 83 4.09 10.70 -6.66
CA PRO A 83 5.39 10.56 -6.01
C PRO A 83 5.60 11.55 -4.86
N GLU A 84 4.83 12.64 -4.82
CA GLU A 84 4.90 13.67 -3.78
C GLU A 84 4.29 13.25 -2.44
N ARG A 85 3.36 12.27 -2.45
CA ARG A 85 2.65 11.79 -1.25
C ARG A 85 2.80 10.29 -1.02
N ILE A 86 3.08 9.48 -2.05
CA ILE A 86 3.26 8.03 -1.90
C ILE A 86 4.74 7.69 -1.89
N HIS A 87 5.25 7.32 -0.72
CA HIS A 87 6.65 6.97 -0.48
C HIS A 87 6.79 5.46 -0.48
N LYS A 88 7.38 4.93 -1.55
CA LYS A 88 7.63 3.49 -1.71
C LYS A 88 8.86 3.07 -0.90
N ILE A 89 8.69 2.06 -0.05
CA ILE A 89 9.77 1.41 0.71
C ILE A 89 9.91 -0.04 0.21
N ASP A 90 11.14 -0.50 0.02
CA ASP A 90 11.42 -1.89 -0.35
C ASP A 90 11.24 -2.81 0.87
N ALA A 91 10.11 -3.49 0.94
CA ALA A 91 9.75 -4.39 2.03
C ALA A 91 10.28 -5.83 1.84
N ARG A 92 11.16 -6.07 0.86
CA ARG A 92 11.89 -7.34 0.69
C ARG A 92 13.10 -7.44 1.62
N LEU A 93 13.60 -6.30 2.09
CA LEU A 93 14.71 -6.19 3.05
C LEU A 93 14.35 -6.74 4.44
N SER A 94 15.32 -6.71 5.36
CA SER A 94 15.10 -7.08 6.76
C SER A 94 14.12 -6.12 7.46
N PHE A 95 13.54 -6.57 8.59
CA PHE A 95 12.61 -5.75 9.35
C PHE A 95 13.25 -4.42 9.79
N GLU A 96 14.48 -4.48 10.27
CA GLU A 96 15.25 -3.32 10.74
C GLU A 96 15.51 -2.32 9.60
N GLU A 97 15.87 -2.80 8.41
CA GLU A 97 16.08 -1.94 7.24
C GLU A 97 14.79 -1.27 6.78
N VAL A 98 13.68 -2.01 6.74
CA VAL A 98 12.36 -1.48 6.37
C VAL A 98 11.88 -0.45 7.39
N LEU A 99 12.06 -0.73 8.67
CA LEU A 99 11.72 0.19 9.75
C LEU A 99 12.53 1.48 9.64
N GLN A 100 13.84 1.38 9.45
CA GLN A 100 14.72 2.54 9.34
C GLN A 100 14.38 3.38 8.10
N ALA A 101 14.16 2.76 6.95
CA ALA A 101 13.78 3.46 5.73
C ALA A 101 12.41 4.15 5.86
N SER A 102 11.43 3.49 6.51
CA SER A 102 10.12 4.08 6.79
C SER A 102 10.23 5.28 7.71
N TYR A 103 11.03 5.17 8.78
CA TYR A 103 11.28 6.26 9.70
C TYR A 103 11.93 7.45 8.99
N TYR A 104 12.97 7.21 8.19
CA TYR A 104 13.65 8.26 7.42
C TYR A 104 12.71 8.97 6.44
N ALA A 105 11.86 8.24 5.73
CA ALA A 105 10.89 8.84 4.82
C ALA A 105 9.90 9.78 5.55
N ILE A 106 9.51 9.43 6.78
CA ILE A 106 8.61 10.27 7.60
C ILE A 106 9.33 11.54 8.07
N ILE A 107 10.53 11.41 8.66
CA ILE A 107 11.23 12.58 9.22
C ILE A 107 11.70 13.54 8.12
N GLU A 108 12.06 13.04 6.94
CA GLU A 108 12.44 13.88 5.80
C GLU A 108 11.26 14.72 5.31
N LYS A 109 10.06 14.13 5.29
CA LYS A 109 8.83 14.83 4.88
C LYS A 109 8.34 15.81 5.95
N TYR A 110 8.45 15.43 7.23
CA TYR A 110 7.88 16.18 8.34
C TYR A 110 8.86 16.44 9.48
N PRO A 111 10.01 17.09 9.23
CA PRO A 111 11.03 17.32 10.25
C PRO A 111 10.48 18.09 11.47
N GLN A 112 9.52 18.98 11.26
CA GLN A 112 8.92 19.81 12.31
C GLN A 112 8.22 19.02 13.43
N PHE A 113 7.88 17.75 13.21
CA PHE A 113 7.27 16.91 14.26
C PHE A 113 8.30 16.12 15.07
N PHE A 114 9.59 16.16 14.69
CA PHE A 114 10.67 15.37 15.30
C PHE A 114 11.86 16.21 15.77
N GLU A 115 11.96 17.46 15.35
CA GLU A 115 12.90 18.43 15.90
C GLU A 115 12.36 18.99 17.23
N ASN A 116 13.13 18.82 18.31
CA ASN A 116 12.93 19.50 19.60
C ASN A 116 13.81 20.75 19.68
#